data_AF-A0A7S2C9G9-F1
#
_entry.id   AF-A0A7S2C9G9-F1
#
_cell.length_a   1.000
_cell.length_b   1.000
_cell.length_c   1.000
_cell.angle_alpha   90.00
_cell.angle_beta   90.00
_cell.angle_gamma   90.00
#
_symmetry.space_group_name_H-M   'P 1'
#
loop_
_entity.id
_entity.type
_entity.pdbx_description
1 polymer ?
#
loop_
_entity_poly.entity_id
_entity_poly.type
_entity_poly.pdbx_seq_one_letter_code
_entity_poly.pdbx_strand_id
1 'polypeptide(L)'
;VTNGRVNGMIEVARSFGDMQFKKFGVVALCDVRVRFKLTEVEEFVLLGCDGLWSRYSEANACAFLRGRLWAGTTWQKGQEHSWDLAKATRALVDDAVHAKGCQDNTSAMVIQFEHPSQQRRPEVSVTAAPAG
;
A
#
# COMPACT_ATOMS: atom_id res chain seq x y z
N VAL A 1 18.92 9.53 20.65
CA VAL A 1 18.19 9.94 19.42
C VAL A 1 18.09 11.45 19.44
N THR A 2 18.37 12.12 18.32
CA THR A 2 18.29 13.58 18.19
C THR A 2 17.48 13.90 16.95
N ASN A 3 16.41 14.70 17.08
CA ASN A 3 15.48 15.04 15.98
C ASN A 3 14.96 13.81 15.20
N GLY A 4 14.61 12.73 15.89
CA GLY A 4 14.13 11.48 15.26
C GLY A 4 15.22 10.64 14.58
N ARG A 5 16.48 11.08 14.60
CA ARG A 5 17.60 10.36 13.97
C ARG A 5 18.49 9.62 14.98
N VAL A 6 18.93 8.41 14.62
CA VAL A 6 19.96 7.66 15.34
C VAL A 6 21.31 8.36 15.11
N ASN A 7 21.98 8.67 16.22
CA ASN A 7 23.20 9.48 16.24
C ASN A 7 23.08 10.82 15.46
N GLY A 8 21.87 11.38 15.35
CA GLY A 8 21.61 12.62 14.60
C GLY A 8 21.71 12.52 13.07
N MET A 9 21.98 11.33 12.50
CA MET A 9 22.28 11.17 11.07
C MET A 9 21.23 10.35 10.31
N ILE A 10 20.81 9.20 10.84
CA ILE A 10 19.92 8.26 10.13
C ILE A 10 18.52 8.23 10.73
N GLU A 11 17.47 8.33 9.91
CA GLU A 11 16.07 8.39 10.35
C GLU A 11 15.47 7.03 10.71
N VAL A 12 16.15 5.94 10.34
CA VAL A 12 15.70 4.57 10.61
C VAL A 12 16.49 3.93 11.76
N ALA A 13 15.77 3.22 12.63
CA ALA A 13 16.37 2.40 13.68
C ALA A 13 16.71 0.99 13.20
N ARG A 14 16.25 0.60 12.00
CA ARG A 14 16.48 -0.72 11.42
C ARG A 14 16.84 -0.60 9.95
N SER A 15 17.92 -1.24 9.53
CA SER A 15 18.39 -1.26 8.15
C SER A 15 19.33 -2.43 7.90
N PHE A 16 19.37 -2.91 6.66
CA PHE A 16 20.52 -3.68 6.16
C PHE A 16 21.68 -2.73 5.83
N GLY A 17 22.92 -3.22 5.80
CA GLY A 17 24.07 -2.35 5.58
C GLY A 17 24.34 -1.44 6.78
N ASP A 18 24.71 -0.17 6.59
CA ASP A 18 24.92 0.83 7.66
C ASP A 18 25.86 0.38 8.79
N MET A 19 26.97 -0.27 8.43
CA MET A 19 27.90 -0.88 9.39
C MET A 19 28.36 0.10 10.47
N GLN A 20 28.64 1.35 10.07
CA GLN A 20 29.07 2.43 10.98
C GLN A 20 28.03 2.79 12.05
N PHE A 21 26.75 2.48 11.82
CA PHE A 21 25.64 2.79 12.73
C PHE A 21 25.21 1.62 13.61
N LYS A 22 25.71 0.40 13.37
CA LYS A 22 25.35 -0.78 14.18
C LYS A 22 25.79 -0.64 15.63
N LYS A 23 26.95 -0.01 15.87
CA LYS A 23 27.42 0.35 17.23
C LYS A 23 26.52 1.36 17.95
N PHE A 24 25.63 2.05 17.23
CA PHE A 24 24.67 3.01 17.78
C PHE A 24 23.25 2.44 17.88
N GLY A 25 23.10 1.11 17.77
CA GLY A 25 21.83 0.42 17.99
C GLY A 25 20.95 0.24 16.75
N VAL A 26 21.43 0.61 15.55
CA VAL A 26 20.74 0.23 14.31
C VAL A 26 20.87 -1.28 14.11
N VAL A 27 19.77 -1.99 13.84
CA VAL A 27 19.78 -3.45 13.64
C VAL A 27 19.23 -3.85 12.26
N ALA A 28 19.59 -5.03 11.77
CA ALA A 28 19.05 -5.58 10.52
C ALA A 28 17.90 -6.59 10.73
N LEU A 29 17.46 -6.77 11.97
CA LEU A 29 16.40 -7.72 12.32
C LEU A 29 15.03 -7.14 11.95
N CYS A 30 14.27 -7.88 11.14
CA CYS A 30 12.89 -7.53 10.84
C CYS A 30 11.99 -7.63 12.08
N ASP A 31 10.83 -6.98 12.01
CA ASP A 31 9.80 -7.07 13.04
C ASP A 31 8.53 -7.63 12.40
N VAL A 32 8.16 -8.86 12.75
CA VAL A 32 6.96 -9.52 12.23
C VAL A 32 5.90 -9.51 13.32
N ARG A 33 5.03 -8.50 13.29
CA ARG A 33 4.02 -8.29 14.32
C ARG A 33 2.65 -8.88 13.99
N VAL A 34 2.32 -8.91 12.71
CA VAL A 34 0.97 -9.25 12.25
C VAL A 34 1.02 -10.54 11.46
N ARG A 35 0.19 -11.49 11.89
CA ARG A 35 -0.19 -12.67 11.11
C ARG A 35 -1.70 -12.65 11.05
N PHE A 36 -2.26 -12.70 9.86
CA PHE A 36 -3.69 -12.76 9.66
C PHE A 36 -4.00 -13.93 8.72
N LYS A 37 -5.17 -14.53 8.92
CA LYS A 37 -5.67 -15.55 8.01
C LYS A 37 -6.35 -14.83 6.85
N LEU A 38 -5.94 -15.14 5.63
CA LEU A 38 -6.68 -14.69 4.45
C LEU A 38 -8.07 -15.34 4.47
N THR A 39 -9.07 -14.49 4.33
CA THR A 39 -10.47 -14.85 4.14
C THR A 39 -10.91 -14.34 2.77
N GLU A 40 -12.14 -14.65 2.38
CA GLU A 40 -12.72 -14.21 1.10
C GLU A 40 -12.96 -12.69 1.01
N VAL A 41 -12.71 -11.94 2.08
CA VAL A 41 -12.97 -10.49 2.17
C VAL A 41 -11.77 -9.67 1.70
N GLU A 42 -10.55 -10.15 1.91
CA GLU A 42 -9.34 -9.40 1.57
C GLU A 42 -9.08 -9.41 0.06
N GLU A 43 -9.16 -8.27 -0.61
CA GLU A 43 -9.04 -8.20 -2.08
C GLU A 43 -7.58 -8.18 -2.56
N PHE A 44 -6.74 -7.39 -1.89
CA PHE A 44 -5.34 -7.17 -2.24
C PHE A 44 -4.55 -6.70 -1.03
N VAL A 45 -3.22 -6.74 -1.14
CA VAL A 45 -2.31 -6.00 -0.25
C VAL A 45 -1.52 -4.98 -1.06
N LEU A 46 -1.41 -3.77 -0.52
CA LEU A 46 -0.59 -2.69 -1.05
C LEU A 46 0.66 -2.54 -0.17
N LEU A 47 1.82 -2.63 -0.80
CA LEU A 47 3.11 -2.31 -0.21
C LEU A 47 3.62 -1.03 -0.87
N GLY A 48 4.20 -0.12 -0.08
CA GLY A 48 4.79 1.11 -0.60
C GLY A 48 5.93 1.59 0.27
N CYS A 49 6.85 2.37 -0.31
CA CYS A 49 7.86 3.06 0.48
C CYS A 49 7.27 4.31 1.17
N ASP A 50 8.06 4.92 2.05
CA ASP A 50 7.78 6.18 2.73
C ASP A 50 7.37 7.32 1.78
N GLY A 51 7.96 7.40 0.58
CA GLY A 51 7.54 8.35 -0.45
C GLY A 51 6.03 8.30 -0.73
N LEU A 52 5.45 7.09 -0.85
CA LEU A 52 4.01 6.92 -1.04
C LEU A 52 3.22 7.35 0.20
N TRP A 53 3.62 6.84 1.36
CA TRP A 53 2.91 7.05 2.64
C TRP A 53 3.06 8.46 3.19
N SER A 54 4.01 9.25 2.69
CA SER A 54 4.12 10.68 2.98
C SER A 54 2.98 11.50 2.37
N ARG A 55 2.29 10.97 1.34
CA ARG A 55 1.22 11.64 0.59
C ARG A 55 -0.13 10.95 0.68
N TYR A 56 -0.16 9.68 1.09
CA TYR A 56 -1.37 8.88 1.24
C TYR A 56 -1.52 8.33 2.65
N SER A 57 -2.74 8.39 3.18
CA SER A 57 -3.15 7.46 4.23
C SER A 57 -3.47 6.09 3.64
N GLU A 58 -3.40 5.06 4.47
CA GLU A 58 -3.68 3.67 4.10
C GLU A 58 -5.08 3.53 3.50
N ALA A 59 -6.08 4.13 4.16
CA ALA A 59 -7.47 4.12 3.70
C ALA A 59 -7.65 4.78 2.33
N ASN A 60 -7.01 5.94 2.10
CA ASN A 60 -7.14 6.66 0.84
C ASN A 60 -6.42 5.94 -0.31
N ALA A 61 -5.27 5.33 -0.05
CA ALA A 61 -4.56 4.54 -1.05
C ALA A 61 -5.36 3.30 -1.46
N CYS A 62 -5.91 2.59 -0.47
CA CYS A 62 -6.78 1.43 -0.72
C CYS A 62 -8.05 1.83 -1.50
N ALA A 63 -8.71 2.92 -1.13
CA ALA A 63 -9.89 3.42 -1.85
C ALA A 63 -9.55 3.82 -3.30
N PHE A 64 -8.41 4.49 -3.51
CA PHE A 64 -7.92 4.91 -4.83
C PHE A 64 -7.67 3.72 -5.75
N LEU A 65 -7.00 2.68 -5.25
CA LEU A 65 -6.75 1.44 -5.98
C LEU A 65 -8.05 0.70 -6.24
N ARG A 66 -8.85 0.44 -5.19
CA ARG A 66 -10.11 -0.29 -5.28
C ARG A 66 -11.04 0.35 -6.31
N GLY A 67 -11.18 1.67 -6.29
CA GLY A 67 -12.00 2.39 -7.28
C GLY A 67 -11.56 2.14 -8.73
N ARG A 68 -10.25 2.10 -9.01
CA ARG A 68 -9.72 1.85 -10.37
C ARG A 68 -9.83 0.39 -10.79
N LEU A 69 -9.49 -0.50 -9.87
CA LEU A 69 -9.55 -1.94 -10.09
C LEU A 69 -10.98 -2.36 -10.43
N TRP A 70 -11.97 -1.86 -9.68
CA TRP A 70 -13.38 -2.21 -9.87
C TRP A 70 -14.11 -1.39 -10.95
N ALA A 71 -13.63 -0.19 -11.33
CA ALA A 71 -14.23 0.58 -12.42
C ALA A 71 -13.94 -0.03 -13.81
N GLY A 72 -12.81 -0.73 -13.96
CA GLY A 72 -12.43 -1.42 -15.19
C GLY A 72 -13.00 -2.84 -15.33
N THR A 73 -13.66 -3.35 -14.28
CA THR A 73 -14.23 -4.69 -14.27
C THR A 73 -15.41 -4.79 -15.22
N THR A 74 -15.13 -5.19 -16.45
CA THR A 74 -16.18 -5.58 -17.37
C THR A 74 -16.47 -7.05 -17.13
N TRP A 75 -17.68 -7.36 -16.64
CA TRP A 75 -18.20 -8.73 -16.64
C TRP A 75 -18.48 -9.13 -18.11
N GLN A 76 -17.43 -9.40 -18.89
CA GLN A 76 -17.59 -9.81 -20.28
C GLN A 76 -17.91 -11.30 -20.34
N LYS A 77 -19.18 -11.64 -20.60
CA LYS A 77 -19.59 -12.90 -21.23
C LYS A 77 -18.93 -14.17 -20.67
N GLY A 78 -18.82 -14.29 -19.35
CA GLY A 78 -18.29 -15.50 -18.70
C GLY A 78 -16.77 -15.62 -18.65
N GLN A 79 -16.02 -14.55 -18.95
CA GLN A 79 -14.60 -14.46 -18.61
C GLN A 79 -14.36 -13.76 -17.27
N GLU A 80 -13.33 -14.26 -16.58
CA GLU A 80 -12.90 -13.92 -15.23
C GLU A 80 -12.60 -12.43 -15.02
N HIS A 81 -12.69 -12.02 -13.77
CA HIS A 81 -12.33 -10.70 -13.29
C HIS A 81 -10.86 -10.38 -13.58
N SER A 82 -10.57 -9.65 -14.66
CA SER A 82 -9.19 -9.23 -14.97
C SER A 82 -8.92 -7.82 -14.46
N TRP A 83 -8.18 -7.73 -13.36
CA TRP A 83 -7.61 -6.48 -12.87
C TRP A 83 -6.31 -6.13 -13.58
N ASP A 84 -6.20 -4.89 -14.06
CA ASP A 84 -4.93 -4.33 -14.51
C ASP A 84 -4.17 -3.71 -13.32
N LEU A 85 -3.51 -4.58 -12.55
CA LEU A 85 -2.75 -4.18 -11.36
C LEU A 85 -1.63 -3.19 -11.70
N ALA A 86 -0.95 -3.40 -12.83
CA ALA A 86 0.17 -2.55 -13.25
C ALA A 86 -0.31 -1.11 -13.52
N LYS A 87 -1.41 -0.96 -14.26
CA LYS A 87 -2.02 0.35 -14.53
C LYS A 87 -2.55 1.02 -13.27
N ALA A 88 -3.25 0.29 -12.40
CA ALA A 88 -3.78 0.84 -11.17
C ALA A 88 -2.66 1.29 -10.21
N THR A 89 -1.62 0.47 -10.07
CA THR A 89 -0.44 0.78 -9.23
C THR A 89 0.34 1.96 -9.78
N ARG A 90 0.57 2.01 -11.10
CA ARG A 90 1.23 3.15 -11.74
C ARG A 90 0.45 4.43 -11.54
N ALA A 91 -0.87 4.40 -11.71
CA ALA A 91 -1.71 5.58 -11.47
C ALA A 91 -1.62 6.08 -10.02
N LEU A 92 -1.47 5.17 -9.04
CA LEU A 92 -1.30 5.55 -7.63
C LEU A 92 0.05 6.25 -7.40
N VAL A 93 1.13 5.72 -7.98
CA VAL A 93 2.46 6.33 -7.90
C VAL A 93 2.49 7.68 -8.61
N ASP A 94 1.92 7.77 -9.82
CA ASP A 94 1.86 9.00 -10.61
C ASP A 94 1.04 10.08 -9.88
N ASP A 95 -0.07 9.72 -9.22
CA ASP A 95 -0.84 10.66 -8.39
C ASP A 95 -0.04 11.15 -7.18
N ALA A 96 0.65 10.24 -6.48
CA ALA A 96 1.50 10.59 -5.34
C ALA A 96 2.61 11.58 -5.74
N VAL A 97 3.27 11.35 -6.87
CA VAL A 97 4.38 12.18 -7.36
C VAL A 97 3.88 13.50 -7.95
N HIS A 98 2.94 13.44 -8.91
CA HIS A 98 2.59 14.60 -9.73
C HIS A 98 1.43 15.41 -9.17
N ALA A 99 0.39 14.76 -8.65
CA ALA A 99 -0.80 15.46 -8.15
C ALA A 99 -0.63 15.89 -6.68
N LYS A 100 0.00 15.03 -5.87
CA LYS A 100 0.23 15.28 -4.43
C LYS A 100 1.62 15.84 -4.12
N GLY A 101 2.50 15.92 -5.12
CA GLY A 101 3.79 16.62 -5.02
C GLY A 101 4.82 15.89 -4.16
N CYS A 102 4.86 14.55 -4.16
CA CYS A 102 5.96 13.82 -3.53
C CYS A 102 7.31 14.24 -4.15
N GLN A 103 8.28 14.54 -3.30
CA GLN A 103 9.63 14.97 -3.70
C GLN A 103 10.69 13.88 -3.46
N ASP A 104 10.26 12.68 -3.06
CA ASP A 104 11.13 11.54 -2.80
C ASP A 104 10.85 10.40 -3.77
N ASN A 105 11.78 9.44 -3.83
CA ASN A 105 11.61 8.18 -4.52
C ASN A 105 10.32 7.51 -4.05
N THR A 106 9.42 7.24 -4.98
CA THR A 106 8.11 6.69 -4.68
C THR A 106 7.92 5.37 -5.42
N SER A 107 7.68 4.30 -4.67
CA SER A 107 7.45 2.95 -5.20
C SER A 107 6.26 2.30 -4.51
N ALA A 108 5.54 1.47 -5.27
CA ALA A 108 4.39 0.72 -4.79
C ALA A 108 4.32 -0.65 -5.47
N MET A 109 3.80 -1.65 -4.77
CA MET A 109 3.52 -2.98 -5.26
C MET A 109 2.15 -3.42 -4.76
N VAL A 110 1.29 -3.88 -5.68
CA VAL A 110 -0.03 -4.41 -5.36
C VAL A 110 -0.03 -5.91 -5.64
N ILE A 111 -0.46 -6.69 -4.66
CA ILE A 111 -0.63 -8.13 -4.78
C ILE A 111 -2.12 -8.43 -4.65
N GLN A 112 -2.72 -8.98 -5.69
CA GLN A 112 -4.10 -9.46 -5.66
C GLN A 112 -4.15 -10.80 -4.92
N PHE A 113 -5.15 -10.98 -4.07
CA PHE A 113 -5.51 -12.29 -3.55
C PHE A 113 -6.55 -12.91 -4.49
N GLU A 114 -6.27 -14.13 -4.94
CA GLU A 114 -7.22 -14.96 -5.68
C GLU A 114 -7.94 -15.86 -4.69
N HIS A 115 -9.27 -15.69 -4.56
CA HIS A 115 -10.07 -16.56 -3.73
C HIS A 115 -10.93 -17.53 -4.54
N PRO A 116 -11.06 -18.80 -4.11
CA PRO A 116 -11.92 -19.77 -4.77
C PRO A 116 -13.39 -19.32 -4.88
N SER A 117 -13.88 -18.47 -3.96
CA SER A 117 -15.26 -18.00 -3.95
C SER A 117 -15.47 -16.55 -4.41
N GLN A 118 -14.41 -15.85 -4.84
CA GLN A 118 -14.41 -14.43 -5.29
C GLN A 118 -15.25 -14.15 -6.55
N GLN A 119 -16.05 -15.11 -7.00
CA GLN A 119 -17.04 -14.98 -8.06
C GLN A 119 -18.15 -13.97 -7.76
N ARG A 120 -18.26 -13.44 -6.53
CA ARG A 120 -19.31 -12.49 -6.15
C ARG A 120 -18.73 -11.12 -5.80
N ARG A 121 -19.20 -10.10 -6.52
CA ARG A 121 -18.99 -8.68 -6.22
C ARG A 121 -19.24 -8.42 -4.71
N PRO A 122 -18.27 -7.90 -3.95
CA PRO A 122 -18.55 -7.41 -2.61
C PRO A 122 -19.44 -6.17 -2.70
N GLU A 123 -20.53 -6.15 -1.92
CA GLU A 123 -21.34 -4.95 -1.73
C GLU A 123 -20.49 -3.90 -1.01
N VAL A 124 -20.16 -2.82 -1.70
CA VAL A 124 -19.48 -1.68 -1.08
C VAL A 124 -20.52 -0.91 -0.27
N SER A 125 -20.58 -1.14 1.04
CA SER A 125 -21.32 -0.28 1.96
C SER A 125 -20.54 1.02 2.15
N VAL A 126 -20.83 2.02 1.32
CA VAL A 126 -20.41 3.40 1.58
C VAL A 126 -21.26 3.90 2.76
N THR A 127 -20.72 3.83 3.97
CA THR A 127 -21.31 4.58 5.09
C THR A 127 -21.13 6.06 4.80
N ALA A 128 -22.23 6.71 4.41
CA ALA A 128 -22.28 8.16 4.28
C ALA A 128 -21.84 8.82 5.60
N ALA A 129 -20.96 9.81 5.51
CA ALA A 129 -20.59 10.63 6.65
C ALA A 129 -21.84 11.30 7.24
N PRO A 130 -21.97 11.41 8.57
CA PRO A 130 -23.09 12.11 9.16
C PRO A 130 -23.01 13.59 8.78
N ALA A 131 -24.10 14.13 8.24
CA ALA A 131 -24.28 15.56 8.10
C ALA A 131 -24.42 16.16 9.50
N GLY A 132 -23.45 16.97 9.90
CA GLY A 132 -23.44 17.78 11.11
C GLY A 132 -22.98 19.19 10.78
#